data_AF-A0A350BW08-F1
#
_entry.id   AF-A0A350BW08-F1
#
_cell.length_a   1.000
_cell.length_b   1.000
_cell.length_c   1.000
_cell.angle_alpha   90.00
_cell.angle_beta   90.00
_cell.angle_gamma   90.00
#
_symmetry.space_group_name_H-M   'P 1'
#
loop_
_entity.id
_entity.type
_entity.pdbx_description
1 polymer ?
#
loop_
_entity_poly.entity_id
_entity_poly.type
_entity_poly.pdbx_seq_one_letter_code
_entity_poly.pdbx_strand_id
1 'polypeptide(L)'
;MKHKITILILIISNFSFGQTENHKEKFRQLEPDIWLGTWDKENSSKSIKVDTLSYDDIPKTIDFRGTVVEALKWTDSNGENILIQTVTGHFTWKDYDKDSSDYMLQDKSELYAYLFQKNNSNSDYKRKWRIYDYTECFGVDWFTGFTPKATTITDLNTDGVTEVTMPYVSICRGGMDPGTLKIIMYEGSTKYALRGSTMLMCESENPYGGEFAESENLKANPTFKNFLIKHWNRNKCEN
;
A
#
# COMPACT_ATOMS: atom_id res chain seq x y z
N MET A 1 51.74 10.81 -33.39
CA MET A 1 50.58 11.72 -33.42
C MET A 1 49.32 11.10 -34.00
N LYS A 2 49.38 10.35 -35.11
CA LYS A 2 48.19 9.74 -35.75
C LYS A 2 47.40 8.77 -34.84
N HIS A 3 48.04 7.92 -34.04
CA HIS A 3 47.33 7.00 -33.12
C HIS A 3 46.61 7.67 -31.95
N LYS A 4 47.08 8.83 -31.46
CA LYS A 4 46.39 9.55 -30.37
C LYS A 4 45.06 10.18 -30.85
N ILE A 5 45.00 10.56 -32.13
CA ILE A 5 43.78 11.12 -32.76
C ILE A 5 42.74 10.02 -32.95
N THR A 6 43.14 8.80 -33.34
CA THR A 6 42.21 7.68 -33.54
C THR A 6 41.55 7.23 -32.23
N ILE A 7 42.29 7.23 -31.11
CA ILE A 7 41.73 6.88 -29.79
C ILE A 7 40.76 7.96 -29.29
N LEU A 8 41.04 9.24 -29.54
CA LEU A 8 40.15 10.33 -29.17
C LEU A 8 38.81 10.26 -29.91
N ILE A 9 38.81 9.89 -31.19
CA ILE A 9 37.59 9.73 -32.00
C ILE A 9 36.72 8.56 -31.49
N LEU A 10 37.34 7.46 -31.06
CA LEU A 10 36.64 6.30 -30.49
C LEU A 10 36.00 6.58 -29.12
N ILE A 11 36.58 7.48 -28.33
CA ILE A 11 35.98 7.88 -27.03
C ILE A 11 34.77 8.79 -27.26
N ILE A 12 34.84 9.73 -28.21
CA ILE A 12 33.74 10.65 -28.52
C ILE A 12 32.52 9.90 -29.08
N SER A 13 32.71 8.86 -29.91
CA SER A 13 31.59 8.06 -30.44
C SER A 13 30.83 7.28 -29.37
N ASN A 14 31.46 6.95 -28.23
CA ASN A 14 30.78 6.26 -27.12
C ASN A 14 29.95 7.21 -26.24
N PHE A 15 30.25 8.52 -26.24
CA PHE A 15 29.42 9.50 -25.52
C PHE A 15 28.17 9.91 -26.30
N SER A 16 28.20 9.87 -27.64
CA SER A 16 27.05 10.26 -28.47
C SER A 16 25.99 9.17 -28.65
N PHE A 17 26.29 7.91 -28.31
CA PHE A 17 25.32 6.80 -28.31
C PHE A 17 24.70 6.53 -26.93
N GLY A 18 25.05 7.32 -25.92
CA GLY A 18 24.48 7.23 -24.57
C GLY A 18 23.11 7.92 -24.48
N GLN A 19 22.05 7.18 -24.83
CA GLN A 19 20.63 7.56 -24.74
C GLN A 19 20.16 8.59 -25.77
N THR A 20 19.48 8.10 -26.81
CA THR A 20 18.71 8.95 -27.73
C THR A 20 17.65 9.74 -26.97
N GLU A 21 17.35 10.95 -27.42
CA GLU A 21 16.27 11.79 -26.82
C GLU A 21 14.94 11.02 -26.75
N ASN A 22 14.68 10.16 -27.73
CA ASN A 22 13.51 9.28 -27.78
C ASN A 22 13.45 8.30 -26.59
N HIS A 23 14.59 7.79 -26.12
CA HIS A 23 14.64 6.98 -24.89
C HIS A 23 14.36 7.83 -23.65
N LYS A 24 14.91 9.03 -23.54
CA LYS A 24 14.67 9.94 -22.40
C LYS A 24 13.21 10.40 -22.33
N GLU A 25 12.61 10.71 -23.47
CA GLU A 25 11.19 11.05 -23.57
C GLU A 25 10.30 9.86 -23.20
N LYS A 26 10.63 8.66 -23.68
CA LYS A 26 9.94 7.44 -23.27
C LYS A 26 10.00 7.23 -21.76
N PHE A 27 11.16 7.41 -21.12
CA PHE A 27 11.28 7.33 -19.66
C PHE A 27 10.54 8.45 -18.92
N ARG A 28 10.46 9.66 -19.49
CA ARG A 28 9.68 10.77 -18.91
C ARG A 28 8.17 10.54 -18.97
N GLN A 29 7.70 9.77 -19.95
CA GLN A 29 6.29 9.43 -20.12
C GLN A 29 5.86 8.18 -19.33
N LEU A 30 6.81 7.48 -18.69
CA LEU A 30 6.45 6.39 -17.78
C LEU A 30 5.87 7.00 -16.51
N GLU A 31 4.55 6.97 -16.39
CA GLU A 31 3.90 7.10 -15.09
C GLU A 31 4.08 5.77 -14.34
N PRO A 32 4.40 5.78 -13.05
CA PRO A 32 4.47 4.55 -12.28
C PRO A 32 3.07 3.92 -12.22
N ASP A 33 2.94 2.66 -12.66
CA ASP A 33 1.70 1.87 -12.49
C ASP A 33 1.29 1.72 -11.01
N ILE A 34 2.21 2.03 -10.09
CA ILE A 34 2.04 1.90 -8.65
C ILE A 34 1.94 3.30 -8.03
N TRP A 35 0.81 3.55 -7.37
CA TRP A 35 0.59 4.78 -6.62
C TRP A 35 1.52 4.86 -5.42
N LEU A 36 2.44 5.82 -5.47
CA LEU A 36 3.27 6.21 -4.33
C LEU A 36 2.52 7.27 -3.51
N GLY A 37 2.56 7.15 -2.18
CA GLY A 37 1.93 8.15 -1.29
C GLY A 37 0.52 7.77 -0.85
N THR A 38 0.41 6.74 -0.02
CA THR A 38 -0.85 6.34 0.61
C THR A 38 -1.18 7.21 1.83
N TRP A 39 -0.21 7.94 2.38
CA TRP A 39 -0.39 8.72 3.59
C TRP A 39 -1.30 9.94 3.41
N ASP A 40 -2.37 9.97 4.21
CA ASP A 40 -3.28 11.09 4.41
C ASP A 40 -2.77 11.97 5.56
N LYS A 41 -1.90 12.93 5.23
CA LYS A 41 -1.35 13.87 6.21
C LYS A 41 -2.42 14.81 6.78
N GLU A 42 -3.46 15.13 6.02
CA GLU A 42 -4.48 16.11 6.42
C GLU A 42 -5.38 15.55 7.53
N ASN A 43 -5.66 14.25 7.49
CA ASN A 43 -6.49 13.57 8.48
C ASN A 43 -5.70 12.75 9.50
N SER A 44 -4.37 12.83 9.48
CA SER A 44 -3.49 12.31 10.53
C SER A 44 -3.36 13.30 11.70
N SER A 45 -2.96 12.81 12.88
CA SER A 45 -2.75 13.67 14.05
C SER A 45 -1.59 14.63 13.83
N LYS A 46 -1.88 15.95 13.87
CA LYS A 46 -0.87 17.01 13.65
C LYS A 46 0.21 17.08 14.75
N SER A 47 -0.09 16.57 15.93
CA SER A 47 0.85 16.47 17.05
C SER A 47 1.92 15.40 16.84
N ILE A 48 1.68 14.44 15.94
CA ILE A 48 2.60 13.33 15.68
C ILE A 48 3.48 13.72 14.50
N LYS A 49 4.79 13.76 14.76
CA LYS A 49 5.76 13.93 13.68
C LYS A 49 5.94 12.60 12.95
N VAL A 50 5.43 12.54 11.72
CA VAL A 50 5.60 11.41 10.81
C VAL A 50 6.52 11.84 9.66
N ASP A 51 7.56 11.06 9.43
CA ASP A 51 8.51 11.22 8.34
C ASP A 51 8.28 10.10 7.30
N THR A 52 8.24 10.45 6.02
CA THR A 52 8.25 9.46 4.92
C THR A 52 9.67 8.99 4.68
N LEU A 53 9.86 7.68 4.52
CA LEU A 53 11.15 7.07 4.23
C LEU A 53 11.28 6.78 2.73
N SER A 54 12.43 7.07 2.15
CA SER A 54 12.80 6.49 0.85
C SER A 54 13.18 5.02 1.04
N TYR A 55 13.19 4.24 -0.04
CA TYR A 55 13.54 2.81 0.01
C TYR A 55 14.92 2.58 0.65
N ASP A 56 15.91 3.42 0.34
CA ASP A 56 17.28 3.31 0.85
C ASP A 56 17.40 3.67 2.34
N ASP A 57 16.43 4.42 2.88
CA ASP A 57 16.36 4.79 4.30
C ASP A 57 15.73 3.69 5.16
N ILE A 58 15.12 2.67 4.54
CA ILE A 58 14.52 1.55 5.26
C ILE A 58 15.64 0.69 5.87
N PRO A 59 15.61 0.40 7.19
CA PRO A 59 16.64 -0.41 7.84
C PRO A 59 16.80 -1.78 7.18
N LYS A 60 18.01 -2.12 6.72
CA LYS A 60 18.30 -3.40 6.02
C LYS A 60 18.07 -4.66 6.86
N THR A 61 17.84 -4.50 8.16
CA THR A 61 17.55 -5.59 9.09
C THR A 61 16.07 -6.01 9.09
N ILE A 62 15.19 -5.30 8.39
CA ILE A 62 13.76 -5.62 8.34
C ILE A 62 13.36 -6.23 7.00
N ASP A 63 12.73 -7.40 7.08
CA ASP A 63 12.29 -8.15 5.91
C ASP A 63 10.82 -7.88 5.60
N PHE A 64 10.54 -7.56 4.34
CA PHE A 64 9.20 -7.42 3.79
C PHE A 64 9.16 -7.96 2.35
N ARG A 65 7.95 -8.26 1.87
CA ARG A 65 7.71 -8.79 0.52
C ARG A 65 6.92 -7.78 -0.31
N GLY A 66 7.25 -7.68 -1.60
CA GLY A 66 6.56 -6.81 -2.56
C GLY A 66 7.25 -5.46 -2.76
N THR A 67 6.71 -4.68 -3.68
CA THR A 67 7.16 -3.33 -3.99
C THR A 67 6.60 -2.35 -2.96
N VAL A 68 7.45 -1.51 -2.38
CA VAL A 68 7.05 -0.50 -1.38
C VAL A 68 6.23 0.58 -2.06
N VAL A 69 5.02 0.84 -1.52
CA VAL A 69 4.14 1.93 -1.96
C VAL A 69 4.12 3.10 -0.97
N GLU A 70 4.40 2.80 0.30
CA GLU A 70 4.55 3.78 1.37
C GLU A 70 5.43 3.21 2.48
N ALA A 71 6.28 4.08 3.02
CA ALA A 71 7.07 3.79 4.21
C ALA A 71 7.03 5.01 5.14
N LEU A 72 6.45 4.85 6.32
CA LEU A 72 6.29 5.93 7.31
C LEU A 72 7.04 5.60 8.58
N LYS A 73 7.65 6.63 9.17
CA LYS A 73 8.37 6.55 10.43
C LYS A 73 7.86 7.59 11.42
N TRP A 74 7.61 7.18 12.65
CA TRP A 74 7.21 8.09 13.73
C TRP A 74 7.59 7.50 15.09
N THR A 75 7.42 8.27 16.15
CA THR A 75 7.61 7.81 17.53
C THR A 75 6.31 8.00 18.29
N ASP A 76 5.91 6.98 19.06
CA ASP A 76 4.79 7.04 20.00
C ASP A 76 5.25 6.58 21.40
N SER A 77 4.32 6.40 22.34
CA SER A 77 4.62 5.97 23.70
C SER A 77 5.32 4.60 23.79
N ASN A 78 5.17 3.76 22.76
CA ASN A 78 5.77 2.42 22.69
C ASN A 78 7.16 2.41 22.02
N GLY A 79 7.59 3.53 21.44
CA GLY A 79 8.90 3.70 20.83
C GLY A 79 8.82 4.14 19.37
N GLU A 80 9.88 3.85 18.63
CA GLU A 80 10.00 4.23 17.23
C GLU A 80 9.31 3.18 16.35
N ASN A 81 8.43 3.62 15.47
CA ASN A 81 7.61 2.80 14.60
C ASN A 81 8.02 3.03 13.14
N ILE A 82 8.01 1.95 12.35
CA ILE A 82 8.10 1.97 10.89
C ILE A 82 6.92 1.18 10.34
N LEU A 83 6.06 1.85 9.58
CA LEU A 83 5.05 1.21 8.73
C LEU A 83 5.64 1.01 7.33
N ILE A 84 5.49 -0.20 6.79
CA ILE A 84 5.79 -0.49 5.38
C ILE A 84 4.54 -1.09 4.74
N GLN A 85 4.04 -0.42 3.71
CA GLN A 85 2.96 -0.90 2.86
C GLN A 85 3.55 -1.33 1.52
N THR A 86 3.21 -2.56 1.09
CA THR A 86 3.71 -3.11 -0.16
C THR A 86 2.61 -3.81 -0.96
N VAL A 87 2.81 -3.86 -2.26
CA VAL A 87 2.00 -4.64 -3.21
C VAL A 87 2.91 -5.43 -4.13
N THR A 88 2.48 -6.58 -4.62
CA THR A 88 3.26 -7.34 -5.62
C THR A 88 2.99 -6.91 -7.04
N GLY A 89 1.86 -6.25 -7.29
CA GLY A 89 1.27 -6.20 -8.62
C GLY A 89 0.81 -7.59 -9.07
N HIS A 90 0.52 -7.71 -10.36
CA HIS A 90 0.09 -8.95 -11.00
C HIS A 90 1.22 -9.96 -11.12
N PHE A 91 0.94 -11.20 -10.80
CA PHE A 91 1.76 -12.32 -11.22
C PHE A 91 0.92 -13.58 -11.41
N THR A 92 1.40 -14.46 -12.29
CA THR A 92 0.82 -15.79 -12.45
C THR A 92 1.36 -16.73 -11.39
N TRP A 93 0.50 -17.60 -10.87
CA TRP A 93 0.88 -18.66 -9.95
C TRP A 93 0.25 -19.98 -10.36
N LYS A 94 0.85 -21.08 -9.90
CA LYS A 94 0.36 -22.44 -10.16
C LYS A 94 -0.53 -22.87 -9.02
N ASP A 95 -1.82 -23.00 -9.30
CA ASP A 95 -2.80 -23.56 -8.39
C ASP A 95 -2.90 -25.06 -8.65
N TYR A 96 -2.45 -25.88 -7.70
CA TYR A 96 -2.38 -27.33 -7.85
C TYR A 96 -3.65 -27.97 -7.31
N ASP A 97 -4.20 -28.93 -8.05
CA ASP A 97 -5.29 -29.75 -7.56
C ASP A 97 -4.84 -30.55 -6.34
N LYS A 98 -5.72 -30.63 -5.34
CA LYS A 98 -5.43 -31.37 -4.10
C LYS A 98 -5.15 -32.84 -4.46
N ASP A 99 -3.95 -33.29 -4.11
CA ASP A 99 -3.45 -34.65 -4.38
C ASP A 99 -3.15 -34.98 -5.86
N SER A 100 -2.94 -33.97 -6.72
CA SER A 100 -2.47 -34.13 -8.11
C SER A 100 -1.21 -33.31 -8.42
N SER A 101 -0.48 -33.70 -9.47
CA SER A 101 0.55 -32.85 -10.09
C SER A 101 -0.01 -31.86 -11.11
N ASP A 102 -1.31 -31.97 -11.41
CA ASP A 102 -2.01 -31.06 -12.31
C ASP A 102 -2.17 -29.69 -11.67
N TYR A 103 -2.01 -28.64 -12.50
CA TYR A 103 -2.15 -27.26 -12.06
C TYR A 103 -2.88 -26.42 -13.09
N MET A 104 -3.56 -25.39 -12.60
CA MET A 104 -4.02 -24.28 -13.43
C MET A 104 -3.17 -23.05 -13.18
N LEU A 105 -2.94 -22.26 -14.23
CA LEU A 105 -2.37 -20.93 -14.06
C LEU A 105 -3.47 -19.99 -13.61
N GLN A 106 -3.25 -19.38 -12.45
CA GLN A 106 -4.13 -18.39 -11.88
C GLN A 106 -3.39 -17.07 -11.80
N ASP A 107 -4.12 -15.98 -11.97
CA ASP A 107 -3.62 -14.63 -11.82
C ASP A 107 -3.83 -14.19 -10.38
N LYS A 108 -2.80 -13.61 -9.77
CA LYS A 108 -2.83 -13.20 -8.37
C LYS A 108 -2.17 -11.84 -8.18
N SER A 109 -2.72 -11.09 -7.25
CA SER A 109 -2.10 -9.88 -6.70
C SER A 109 -2.15 -9.95 -5.18
N GLU A 110 -1.07 -9.54 -4.53
CA GLU A 110 -0.92 -9.59 -3.08
C GLU A 110 -0.62 -8.21 -2.52
N LEU A 111 -1.15 -7.95 -1.34
CA LEU A 111 -0.95 -6.74 -0.56
C LEU A 111 -0.46 -7.11 0.83
N TYR A 112 0.51 -6.34 1.32
CA TYR A 112 1.02 -6.48 2.67
C TYR A 112 1.15 -5.13 3.36
N ALA A 113 0.95 -5.13 4.68
CA ALA A 113 1.37 -4.04 5.54
C ALA A 113 2.13 -4.61 6.74
N TYR A 114 3.21 -3.95 7.14
CA TYR A 114 4.06 -4.37 8.24
C TYR A 114 4.25 -3.20 9.19
N LEU A 115 4.02 -3.41 10.49
CA LEU A 115 4.49 -2.48 11.51
C LEU A 115 5.69 -3.08 12.22
N PHE A 116 6.80 -2.36 12.16
CA PHE A 116 8.01 -2.64 12.90
C PHE A 116 8.16 -1.62 14.03
N GLN A 117 8.59 -2.07 15.20
CA GLN A 117 8.77 -1.21 16.36
C GLN A 117 10.12 -1.46 17.01
N LYS A 118 10.79 -0.38 17.41
CA LYS A 118 12.03 -0.37 18.18
C LYS A 118 11.78 0.40 19.48
N ASN A 119 11.81 -0.31 20.60
CA ASN A 119 11.74 0.32 21.93
C ASN A 119 13.16 0.65 22.43
N ASN A 120 13.28 1.43 23.50
CA ASN A 120 14.57 1.84 24.07
C ASN A 120 15.43 0.66 24.59
N SER A 121 14.82 -0.52 24.80
CA SER A 121 15.51 -1.73 25.27
C SER A 121 16.02 -2.62 24.14
N ASN A 122 15.57 -2.39 22.90
CA ASN A 122 15.92 -3.19 21.73
C ASN A 122 16.87 -2.40 20.82
N SER A 123 17.97 -3.04 20.41
CA SER A 123 18.85 -2.47 19.38
C SER A 123 18.19 -2.44 18.00
N ASP A 124 17.31 -3.41 17.72
CA ASP A 124 16.76 -3.67 16.40
C ASP A 124 15.23 -3.55 16.36
N TYR A 125 14.71 -3.19 15.19
CA TYR A 125 13.28 -3.23 14.90
C TYR A 125 12.73 -4.66 14.95
N LYS A 126 11.58 -4.83 15.61
CA LYS A 126 10.83 -6.08 15.63
C LYS A 126 9.45 -5.90 15.01
N ARG A 127 9.02 -6.88 14.21
CA ARG A 127 7.68 -6.86 13.60
C ARG A 127 6.62 -7.05 14.68
N LYS A 128 5.72 -6.08 14.82
CA LYS A 128 4.56 -6.12 15.74
C LYS A 128 3.40 -6.87 15.12
N TRP A 129 3.06 -6.52 13.89
CA TRP A 129 2.01 -7.20 13.14
C TRP A 129 2.28 -7.15 11.64
N ARG A 130 1.54 -8.00 10.91
CA ARG A 130 1.51 -8.05 9.45
C ARG A 130 0.07 -8.20 8.97
N ILE A 131 -0.32 -7.40 7.99
CA ILE A 131 -1.47 -7.66 7.13
C ILE A 131 -0.96 -8.40 5.89
N TYR A 132 -1.68 -9.46 5.51
CA TYR A 132 -1.57 -10.11 4.22
C TYR A 132 -2.98 -10.26 3.67
N ASP A 133 -3.18 -9.80 2.44
CA ASP A 133 -4.41 -9.98 1.69
C ASP A 133 -4.04 -10.22 0.22
N TYR A 134 -4.96 -10.80 -0.54
CA TYR A 134 -4.72 -11.09 -1.93
C TYR A 134 -6.02 -11.16 -2.72
N THR A 135 -5.89 -11.01 -4.04
CA THR A 135 -6.95 -11.23 -5.00
C THR A 135 -6.48 -12.26 -6.01
N GLU A 136 -7.29 -13.29 -6.20
CA GLU A 136 -7.14 -14.25 -7.29
C GLU A 136 -8.19 -13.90 -8.34
N CYS A 137 -7.74 -13.60 -9.56
CA CYS A 137 -8.62 -13.03 -10.57
C CYS A 137 -8.20 -13.40 -11.98
N PHE A 138 -8.94 -14.30 -12.64
CA PHE A 138 -8.57 -14.81 -13.94
C PHE A 138 -9.32 -14.11 -15.08
N GLY A 139 -8.57 -13.59 -16.05
CA GLY A 139 -9.10 -13.20 -17.37
C GLY A 139 -10.04 -11.99 -17.38
N VAL A 140 -10.04 -11.17 -16.32
CA VAL A 140 -10.83 -9.94 -16.21
C VAL A 140 -10.03 -8.81 -15.54
N ASP A 141 -10.60 -7.62 -15.48
CA ASP A 141 -9.95 -6.49 -14.82
C ASP A 141 -9.79 -6.76 -13.32
N TRP A 142 -8.60 -6.46 -12.82
CA TRP A 142 -8.23 -6.71 -11.44
C TRP A 142 -7.48 -5.51 -10.87
N PHE A 143 -7.60 -5.33 -9.57
CA PHE A 143 -6.80 -4.35 -8.83
C PHE A 143 -6.68 -4.78 -7.37
N THR A 144 -5.50 -4.61 -6.77
CA THR A 144 -5.34 -4.79 -5.32
C THR A 144 -4.32 -3.78 -4.84
N GLY A 145 -4.74 -2.88 -3.96
CA GLY A 145 -3.90 -1.76 -3.56
C GLY A 145 -4.49 -0.95 -2.43
N PHE A 146 -3.62 -0.25 -1.72
CA PHE A 146 -4.02 0.74 -0.73
C PHE A 146 -4.68 1.94 -1.40
N THR A 147 -5.69 2.50 -0.76
CA THR A 147 -6.35 3.71 -1.28
C THR A 147 -5.37 4.88 -1.20
N PRO A 148 -5.12 5.60 -2.30
CA PRO A 148 -4.21 6.76 -2.30
C PRO A 148 -4.64 7.82 -1.29
N LYS A 149 -3.69 8.44 -0.60
CA LYS A 149 -3.94 9.50 0.40
C LYS A 149 -5.05 9.16 1.41
N ALA A 150 -5.06 7.93 1.93
CA ALA A 150 -6.10 7.45 2.83
C ALA A 150 -5.57 6.75 4.09
N THR A 151 -4.27 6.43 4.15
CA THR A 151 -3.63 5.85 5.33
C THR A 151 -3.37 6.94 6.36
N THR A 152 -3.83 6.78 7.60
CA THR A 152 -3.62 7.78 8.67
C THR A 152 -2.88 7.21 9.86
N ILE A 153 -2.07 8.06 10.47
CA ILE A 153 -1.46 7.84 11.79
C ILE A 153 -2.13 8.82 12.77
N THR A 154 -2.82 8.28 13.77
CA THR A 154 -3.59 9.08 14.73
C THR A 154 -3.27 8.70 16.17
N ASP A 155 -3.83 9.46 17.11
CA ASP A 155 -3.92 9.15 18.54
C ASP A 155 -5.32 9.63 18.96
N LEU A 156 -6.34 8.84 18.61
CA LEU A 156 -7.75 9.23 18.65
C LEU A 156 -8.29 9.29 20.09
N ASN A 157 -7.73 8.45 20.97
CA ASN A 157 -8.11 8.38 22.37
C ASN A 157 -7.13 9.12 23.30
N THR A 158 -6.07 9.72 22.77
CA THR A 158 -5.07 10.51 23.51
C THR A 158 -4.29 9.73 24.57
N ASP A 159 -4.12 8.42 24.36
CA ASP A 159 -3.33 7.56 25.25
C ASP A 159 -1.83 7.53 24.88
N GLY A 160 -1.46 8.19 23.79
CA GLY A 160 -0.09 8.28 23.28
C GLY A 160 0.35 7.04 22.51
N VAL A 161 -0.49 6.01 22.37
CA VAL A 161 -0.32 4.88 21.46
C VAL A 161 -0.99 5.23 20.14
N THR A 162 -0.27 5.03 19.04
CA THR A 162 -0.82 5.42 17.73
C THR A 162 -1.79 4.41 17.16
N GLU A 163 -2.86 4.90 16.54
CA GLU A 163 -3.69 4.09 15.64
C GLU A 163 -3.24 4.27 14.18
N VAL A 164 -3.01 3.13 13.51
CA VAL A 164 -2.64 3.06 12.10
C VAL A 164 -3.83 2.58 11.29
N THR A 165 -4.47 3.46 10.52
CA THR A 165 -5.64 3.12 9.68
C THR A 165 -5.23 3.02 8.23
N MET A 166 -5.55 1.89 7.59
CA MET A 166 -5.16 1.57 6.21
C MET A 166 -6.38 1.10 5.41
N PRO A 167 -7.00 1.99 4.61
CA PRO A 167 -7.95 1.62 3.58
C PRO A 167 -7.25 0.97 2.39
N TYR A 168 -7.83 -0.12 1.87
CA TYR A 168 -7.38 -0.75 0.64
C TYR A 168 -8.54 -1.46 -0.07
N VAL A 169 -8.39 -1.63 -1.37
CA VAL A 169 -9.38 -2.24 -2.25
C VAL A 169 -8.85 -3.49 -2.92
N SER A 170 -9.79 -4.37 -3.25
CA SER A 170 -9.59 -5.62 -3.98
C SER A 170 -10.69 -5.74 -5.02
N ILE A 171 -10.35 -5.65 -6.30
CA ILE A 171 -11.26 -5.68 -7.44
C ILE A 171 -10.87 -6.88 -8.30
N CYS A 172 -11.88 -7.65 -8.69
CA CYS A 172 -11.79 -8.71 -9.68
C CYS A 172 -13.13 -8.82 -10.40
N ARG A 173 -13.27 -8.21 -11.57
CA ARG A 173 -14.55 -8.18 -12.30
C ARG A 173 -14.36 -7.86 -13.78
N GLY A 174 -15.23 -8.40 -14.62
CA GLY A 174 -15.34 -8.02 -16.04
C GLY A 174 -16.47 -7.02 -16.33
N GLY A 175 -17.14 -6.51 -15.29
CA GLY A 175 -18.32 -5.66 -15.37
C GLY A 175 -18.33 -4.52 -14.34
N MET A 176 -19.48 -3.89 -14.17
CA MET A 176 -19.70 -2.81 -13.19
C MET A 176 -20.33 -3.37 -11.91
N ASP A 177 -19.55 -4.10 -11.12
CA ASP A 177 -19.98 -4.63 -9.81
C ASP A 177 -19.06 -4.10 -8.72
N PRO A 178 -19.54 -3.53 -7.60
CA PRO A 178 -18.66 -2.96 -6.58
C PRO A 178 -17.51 -3.89 -6.16
N GLY A 179 -16.30 -3.35 -6.13
CA GLY A 179 -15.13 -4.02 -5.57
C GLY A 179 -15.25 -4.23 -4.06
N THR A 180 -14.29 -4.96 -3.50
CA THR A 180 -14.17 -5.10 -2.04
C THR A 180 -13.37 -3.92 -1.48
N LEU A 181 -13.93 -3.23 -0.49
CA LEU A 181 -13.23 -2.23 0.33
C LEU A 181 -13.03 -2.76 1.75
N LYS A 182 -11.82 -2.63 2.26
CA LYS A 182 -11.48 -2.93 3.65
C LYS A 182 -10.76 -1.73 4.25
N ILE A 183 -11.21 -1.31 5.44
CA ILE A 183 -10.50 -0.33 6.26
C ILE A 183 -10.05 -1.05 7.52
N ILE A 184 -8.74 -1.24 7.64
CA ILE A 184 -8.14 -1.94 8.77
C ILE A 184 -7.39 -0.94 9.62
N MET A 185 -7.72 -0.88 10.90
CA MET A 185 -7.03 -0.05 11.88
C MET A 185 -6.38 -0.91 12.95
N TYR A 186 -5.15 -0.55 13.34
CA TYR A 186 -4.45 -1.16 14.46
C TYR A 186 -4.14 -0.11 15.52
N GLU A 187 -4.43 -0.42 16.78
CA GLU A 187 -3.85 0.23 17.95
C GLU A 187 -3.05 -0.84 18.70
N GLY A 188 -1.74 -0.65 18.83
CA GLY A 188 -0.84 -1.69 19.35
C GLY A 188 -0.96 -2.99 18.56
N SER A 189 -1.54 -4.04 19.17
CA SER A 189 -1.79 -5.35 18.52
C SER A 189 -3.28 -5.61 18.24
N THR A 190 -4.16 -4.70 18.62
CA THR A 190 -5.61 -4.85 18.48
C THR A 190 -6.03 -4.38 17.10
N LYS A 191 -6.71 -5.26 16.34
CA LYS A 191 -7.22 -4.96 15.01
C LYS A 191 -8.69 -4.55 15.07
N TYR A 192 -9.03 -3.42 14.47
CA TYR A 192 -10.38 -2.95 14.20
C TYR A 192 -10.62 -2.93 12.69
N ALA A 193 -11.86 -3.15 12.25
CA ALA A 193 -12.13 -3.21 10.82
C ALA A 193 -13.53 -2.79 10.41
N LEU A 194 -13.60 -2.15 9.24
CA LEU A 194 -14.78 -2.09 8.38
C LEU A 194 -14.49 -2.91 7.12
N ARG A 195 -15.42 -3.76 6.70
CA ARG A 195 -15.31 -4.56 5.46
C ARG A 195 -16.60 -4.54 4.69
N GLY A 196 -16.52 -4.41 3.38
CA GLY A 196 -17.70 -4.35 2.54
C GLY A 196 -17.36 -4.02 1.10
N SER A 197 -18.25 -3.29 0.45
CA SER A 197 -18.17 -2.94 -0.96
C SER A 197 -17.68 -1.50 -1.15
N THR A 198 -16.98 -1.25 -2.25
CA THR A 198 -16.89 0.10 -2.80
C THR A 198 -18.27 0.57 -3.28
N MET A 199 -18.39 1.82 -3.71
CA MET A 199 -19.62 2.43 -4.18
C MET A 199 -19.42 2.91 -5.61
N LEU A 200 -20.34 2.50 -6.49
CA LEU A 200 -20.37 2.93 -7.88
C LEU A 200 -21.38 4.07 -8.06
N MET A 201 -21.18 4.86 -9.12
CA MET A 201 -22.06 5.96 -9.51
C MET A 201 -22.30 6.99 -8.39
N CYS A 202 -21.23 7.36 -7.68
CA CYS A 202 -21.31 8.19 -6.48
C CYS A 202 -21.95 9.57 -6.67
N GLU A 203 -21.83 10.15 -7.87
CA GLU A 203 -22.42 11.45 -8.21
C GLU A 203 -23.80 11.32 -8.88
N SER A 204 -24.31 10.10 -9.03
CA SER A 204 -25.61 9.84 -9.64
C SER A 204 -26.76 9.87 -8.63
N GLU A 205 -27.99 9.86 -9.13
CA GLU A 205 -29.19 9.74 -8.30
C GLU A 205 -29.36 8.34 -7.67
N ASN A 206 -28.74 7.31 -8.25
CA ASN A 206 -28.87 5.92 -7.83
C ASN A 206 -27.50 5.25 -7.60
N PRO A 207 -26.71 5.74 -6.63
CA PRO A 207 -25.48 5.05 -6.24
C PRO A 207 -25.81 3.68 -5.64
N TYR A 208 -24.94 2.69 -5.86
CA TYR A 208 -25.10 1.37 -5.27
C TYR A 208 -23.74 0.81 -4.83
N GLY A 209 -23.79 -0.08 -3.84
CA GLY A 209 -22.60 -0.47 -3.08
C GLY A 209 -22.33 0.50 -1.92
N GLY A 210 -21.15 0.36 -1.31
CA GLY A 210 -20.68 1.19 -0.21
C GLY A 210 -21.16 0.71 1.16
N GLU A 211 -21.82 -0.45 1.24
CA GLU A 211 -22.22 -1.06 2.50
C GLU A 211 -21.00 -1.66 3.21
N PHE A 212 -21.03 -1.69 4.53
CA PHE A 212 -19.97 -2.29 5.35
C PHE A 212 -20.50 -3.03 6.56
N ALA A 213 -19.70 -3.99 7.03
CA ALA A 213 -19.81 -4.63 8.32
C ALA A 213 -18.66 -4.22 9.23
N GLU A 214 -18.98 -3.99 10.51
CA GLU A 214 -18.04 -3.64 11.57
C GLU A 214 -17.49 -4.91 12.25
N SER A 215 -16.23 -4.90 12.67
CA SER A 215 -15.72 -5.94 13.59
C SER A 215 -16.37 -5.81 14.98
N GLU A 216 -16.57 -6.93 15.68
CA GLU A 216 -17.27 -6.94 16.98
C GLU A 216 -16.63 -5.99 18.01
N ASN A 217 -15.30 -5.95 18.09
CA ASN A 217 -14.58 -5.06 18.99
C ASN A 217 -14.69 -3.57 18.63
N LEU A 218 -14.99 -3.23 17.37
CA LEU A 218 -15.20 -1.84 16.95
C LEU A 218 -16.54 -1.29 17.45
N LYS A 219 -17.58 -2.13 17.51
CA LYS A 219 -18.90 -1.75 18.03
C LYS A 219 -18.83 -1.22 19.45
N ALA A 220 -17.89 -1.73 20.24
CA ALA A 220 -17.66 -1.34 21.63
C ALA A 220 -16.82 -0.05 21.80
N ASN A 221 -16.25 0.51 20.72
CA ASN A 221 -15.44 1.73 20.77
C ASN A 221 -16.03 2.82 19.85
N PRO A 222 -16.93 3.68 20.36
CA PRO A 222 -17.60 4.72 19.56
C PRO A 222 -16.64 5.72 18.90
N THR A 223 -15.53 6.08 19.57
CA THR A 223 -14.53 7.02 19.03
C THR A 223 -13.91 6.45 17.77
N PHE A 224 -13.42 5.21 17.83
CA PHE A 224 -12.80 4.52 16.70
C PHE A 224 -13.83 4.25 15.61
N LYS A 225 -15.04 3.81 15.98
CA LYS A 225 -16.14 3.59 15.04
C LYS A 225 -16.46 4.85 14.25
N ASN A 226 -16.66 5.98 14.91
CA ASN A 226 -16.98 7.25 14.25
C ASN A 226 -15.86 7.70 13.32
N PHE A 227 -14.60 7.49 13.71
CA PHE A 227 -13.45 7.78 12.86
C PHE A 227 -13.42 6.90 11.61
N LEU A 228 -13.57 5.58 11.77
CA LEU A 228 -13.55 4.64 10.64
C LEU A 228 -14.73 4.84 9.69
N ILE A 229 -15.91 5.20 10.18
CA ILE A 229 -17.07 5.53 9.32
C ILE A 229 -16.81 6.78 8.48
N LYS A 230 -16.15 7.81 9.05
CA LYS A 230 -15.73 8.99 8.27
C LYS A 230 -14.72 8.59 7.19
N HIS A 231 -13.74 7.76 7.53
CA HIS A 231 -12.80 7.20 6.57
C HIS A 231 -13.51 6.41 5.47
N TRP A 232 -14.50 5.59 5.81
CA TRP A 232 -15.30 4.84 4.85
C TRP A 232 -15.99 5.75 3.85
N ASN A 233 -16.72 6.76 4.35
CA ASN A 233 -17.47 7.66 3.49
C ASN A 233 -16.59 8.47 2.52
N ARG A 234 -15.34 8.77 2.89
CA ARG A 234 -14.38 9.45 1.98
C ARG A 234 -13.79 8.55 0.91
N ASN A 235 -13.68 7.24 1.19
CA ASN A 235 -12.90 6.32 0.37
C ASN A 235 -13.74 5.25 -0.35
N LYS A 236 -15.06 5.19 -0.09
CA LYS A 236 -15.93 4.18 -0.68
C LYS A 236 -16.14 4.36 -2.18
N CYS A 237 -16.06 5.58 -2.70
CA CYS A 237 -16.35 5.86 -4.09
C CYS A 237 -15.23 5.39 -5.02
N GLU A 238 -15.60 4.63 -6.04
CA GLU A 238 -14.73 4.41 -7.19
C GLU A 238 -14.83 5.63 -8.11
N ASN A 239 -13.68 6.21 -8.44
CA ASN A 239 -13.53 7.33 -9.37
C ASN A 239 -12.86 6.87 -10.65
#